data_AF-A0A9J6GHR1-F1
#
_entry.id   AF-A0A9J6GHR1-F1
#
_cell.length_a   1.000
_cell.length_b   1.000
_cell.length_c   1.000
_cell.angle_alpha   90.00
_cell.angle_beta   90.00
_cell.angle_gamma   90.00
#
_symmetry.space_group_name_H-M   'P 1'
#
loop_
_entity.id
_entity.type
_entity.pdbx_description
1 polymer ?
#
loop_
_entity_poly.entity_id
_entity_poly.type
_entity_poly.pdbx_seq_one_letter_code
_entity_poly.pdbx_strand_id
1 'polypeptide(L)'
;MDKEDLVKTILRGLPSHHTQSNSHEQEVVSGFFVGPTEYKDMDKLETLTPVVGFCRDGLKLMQVDLVNTKGPLLVVIPWRTCGGKNGTIELYMRARVTVTFKVADPTVITNETLNESRMIHPDVPQPVFVEVGAFRLRGAGEVLGTVASVLGRLFQGIVKELGEEMVTYRLRDVLNEIGHT
;
A
#
# COMPACT_ATOMS: atom_id res chain seq x y z
N MET A 1 -15.09 -20.56 9.18
CA MET A 1 -13.79 -20.07 8.70
C MET A 1 -13.00 -19.50 9.86
N ASP A 2 -11.79 -20.01 10.05
CA ASP A 2 -10.82 -19.55 11.06
C ASP A 2 -10.32 -18.13 10.72
N LYS A 3 -9.88 -17.37 11.74
CA LYS A 3 -9.40 -15.99 11.59
C LYS A 3 -8.15 -15.93 10.71
N GLU A 4 -7.30 -16.94 10.81
CA GLU A 4 -6.09 -17.05 10.00
C GLU A 4 -6.41 -17.34 8.54
N ASP A 5 -7.36 -18.23 8.28
CA ASP A 5 -7.79 -18.57 6.90
C ASP A 5 -8.40 -17.36 6.21
N LEU A 6 -9.12 -16.54 6.96
CA LEU A 6 -9.70 -15.31 6.44
C LEU A 6 -8.64 -14.29 6.02
N VAL A 7 -7.66 -14.03 6.88
CA VAL A 7 -6.54 -13.13 6.54
C VAL A 7 -5.73 -13.69 5.36
N LYS A 8 -5.48 -15.00 5.32
CA LYS A 8 -4.81 -15.64 4.17
C LYS A 8 -5.59 -15.45 2.88
N THR A 9 -6.92 -15.46 2.93
CA THR A 9 -7.78 -15.24 1.76
C THR A 9 -7.68 -13.81 1.26
N ILE A 10 -7.72 -12.83 2.17
CA ILE A 10 -7.53 -11.40 1.84
C ILE A 10 -6.15 -11.17 1.22
N LEU A 11 -5.08 -11.72 1.83
CA LEU A 11 -3.72 -11.55 1.32
C LEU A 11 -3.50 -12.19 -0.05
N ARG A 12 -4.16 -13.31 -0.33
CA ARG A 12 -4.16 -13.93 -1.68
C ARG A 12 -4.89 -13.10 -2.72
N GLY A 13 -5.83 -12.24 -2.30
CA GLY A 13 -6.53 -11.32 -3.17
C GLY A 13 -5.73 -10.05 -3.50
N LEU A 14 -4.59 -9.81 -2.85
CA LEU A 14 -3.78 -8.64 -3.13
C LEU A 14 -3.23 -8.69 -4.55
N PRO A 15 -3.38 -7.61 -5.33
CA PRO A 15 -2.87 -7.56 -6.69
C PRO A 15 -1.34 -7.48 -6.69
N SER A 16 -0.69 -8.12 -7.64
CA SER A 16 0.75 -7.93 -7.85
C SER A 16 1.07 -6.56 -8.44
N HIS A 17 0.12 -5.95 -9.13
CA HIS A 17 0.23 -4.61 -9.72
C HIS A 17 -1.08 -3.84 -9.52
N HIS A 18 -0.97 -2.62 -9.01
CA HIS A 18 -2.11 -1.73 -8.83
C HIS A 18 -1.70 -0.32 -9.27
N THR A 19 -2.44 0.24 -10.24
CA THR A 19 -2.31 1.63 -10.64
C THR A 19 -3.38 2.44 -9.95
N GLN A 20 -3.00 3.58 -9.38
CA GLN A 20 -3.96 4.46 -8.74
C GLN A 20 -5.04 4.93 -9.74
N SER A 21 -6.29 4.49 -9.51
CA SER A 21 -7.39 4.63 -10.47
C SER A 21 -7.82 6.08 -10.77
N ASN A 22 -7.43 7.06 -9.94
CA ASN A 22 -7.84 8.47 -10.05
C ASN A 22 -6.66 9.46 -10.10
N SER A 23 -5.43 9.00 -10.31
CA SER A 23 -4.31 9.93 -10.51
C SER A 23 -4.24 10.38 -11.96
N HIS A 24 -4.50 11.66 -12.21
CA HIS A 24 -4.12 12.30 -13.46
C HIS A 24 -2.66 12.76 -13.40
N GLU A 25 -2.10 13.05 -14.57
CA GLU A 25 -0.81 13.72 -14.62
C GLU A 25 -0.91 15.12 -13.98
N GLN A 26 0.05 15.44 -13.11
CA GLN A 26 0.10 16.70 -12.38
C GLN A 26 1.43 17.40 -12.64
N GLU A 27 1.37 18.70 -12.89
CA GLU A 27 2.55 19.55 -12.93
C GLU A 27 2.96 19.91 -11.50
N VAL A 28 4.10 19.39 -11.05
CA VAL A 28 4.59 19.63 -9.67
C VAL A 28 5.47 20.86 -9.57
N VAL A 29 6.18 21.18 -10.65
CA VAL A 29 6.93 22.42 -10.85
C VAL A 29 6.89 22.78 -12.32
N SER A 30 7.08 24.05 -12.66
CA SER A 30 6.97 24.53 -14.04
C SER A 30 7.76 23.69 -15.03
N GLY A 31 7.05 23.06 -15.96
CA GLY A 31 7.60 22.21 -17.02
C GLY A 31 7.98 20.79 -16.58
N PHE A 32 7.64 20.35 -15.36
CA PHE A 32 7.86 18.98 -14.87
C PHE A 32 6.54 18.35 -14.40
N PHE A 33 6.21 17.23 -15.00
CA PHE A 33 4.96 16.51 -14.81
C PHE A 33 5.23 15.15 -14.20
N VAL A 34 4.37 14.74 -13.27
CA VAL A 34 4.33 13.39 -12.68
C VAL A 34 3.01 12.72 -13.04
N GLY A 35 3.08 11.48 -13.50
CA GLY A 35 1.91 10.71 -13.90
C GLY A 35 1.38 9.81 -12.80
N PRO A 36 0.48 8.88 -13.17
CA PRO A 36 -0.16 7.95 -12.24
C PRO A 36 0.84 7.11 -11.46
N THR A 37 0.64 6.99 -10.15
CA THR A 37 1.52 6.14 -9.32
C THR A 37 1.12 4.68 -9.47
N GLU A 38 2.11 3.83 -9.74
CA GLU A 38 1.97 2.38 -9.78
C GLU A 38 2.59 1.74 -8.54
N TYR A 39 1.88 0.79 -7.95
CA TYR A 39 2.33 -0.06 -6.85
C TYR A 39 2.53 -1.46 -7.40
N LYS A 40 3.72 -2.04 -7.18
CA LYS A 40 4.07 -3.39 -7.62
C LYS A 40 4.49 -4.22 -6.42
N ASP A 41 4.30 -5.52 -6.54
CA ASP A 41 4.67 -6.53 -5.55
C ASP A 41 3.87 -6.45 -4.22
N MET A 42 2.62 -5.98 -4.25
CA MET A 42 1.78 -5.94 -3.05
C MET A 42 1.35 -7.35 -2.60
N ASP A 43 1.27 -8.31 -3.52
CA ASP A 43 1.05 -9.73 -3.28
C ASP A 43 2.16 -10.40 -2.46
N LYS A 44 3.30 -9.72 -2.26
CA LYS A 44 4.39 -10.17 -1.39
C LYS A 44 4.20 -9.82 0.08
N LEU A 45 3.11 -9.12 0.43
CA LEU A 45 2.74 -8.88 1.82
C LEU A 45 2.33 -10.20 2.50
N GLU A 46 2.85 -10.41 3.69
CA GLU A 46 2.54 -11.57 4.52
C GLU A 46 2.31 -11.18 5.97
N THR A 47 1.66 -12.06 6.72
CA THR A 47 1.45 -11.89 8.15
C THR A 47 2.76 -12.09 8.91
N LEU A 48 3.19 -11.09 9.68
CA LEU A 48 4.35 -11.20 10.58
C LEU A 48 3.99 -11.90 11.89
N THR A 49 2.79 -11.64 12.40
CA THR A 49 2.31 -12.13 13.70
C THR A 49 1.04 -12.96 13.53
N PRO A 50 0.71 -13.82 14.50
CA PRO A 50 -0.61 -14.45 14.56
C PRO A 50 -1.74 -13.41 14.54
N VAL A 51 -2.89 -13.79 14.00
CA VAL A 51 -4.07 -12.91 13.95
C VAL A 51 -4.67 -12.78 15.35
N VAL A 52 -4.66 -11.57 15.90
CA VAL A 52 -5.20 -11.29 17.23
C VAL A 52 -6.64 -10.82 17.09
N GLY A 53 -7.60 -11.60 17.59
CA GLY A 53 -9.00 -11.15 17.64
C GLY A 53 -9.38 -10.59 19.01
N PHE A 54 -10.10 -9.48 19.03
CA PHE A 54 -10.57 -8.83 20.25
C PHE A 54 -11.94 -8.18 20.03
N CYS A 55 -12.60 -7.82 21.13
CA CYS A 55 -13.87 -7.09 21.09
C CYS A 55 -13.66 -5.67 21.62
N ARG A 56 -14.22 -4.68 20.93
CA ARG A 56 -14.25 -3.28 21.38
C ARG A 56 -15.60 -2.69 21.04
N ASP A 57 -16.28 -2.11 22.03
CA ASP A 57 -17.59 -1.47 21.87
C ASP A 57 -18.64 -2.38 21.19
N GLY A 58 -18.63 -3.68 21.54
CA GLY A 58 -19.52 -4.69 20.96
C GLY A 58 -19.14 -5.17 19.54
N LEU A 59 -18.10 -4.59 18.93
CA LEU A 59 -17.59 -5.01 17.62
C LEU A 59 -16.52 -6.10 17.77
N LYS A 60 -16.63 -7.14 16.94
CA LYS A 60 -15.58 -8.15 16.77
C LYS A 60 -14.53 -7.64 15.80
N LEU A 61 -13.30 -7.51 16.27
CA LEU A 61 -12.16 -6.99 15.53
C LEU A 61 -11.08 -8.07 15.39
N MET A 62 -10.33 -7.99 14.31
CA MET A 62 -9.11 -8.78 14.11
C MET A 62 -7.98 -7.85 13.75
N GLN A 63 -6.84 -7.98 14.41
CA GLN A 63 -5.64 -7.24 14.09
C GLN A 63 -4.57 -8.20 13.59
N VAL A 64 -3.84 -7.75 12.56
CA VAL A 64 -2.70 -8.47 12.03
C VAL A 64 -1.62 -7.49 11.60
N ASP A 65 -0.38 -7.88 11.82
CA ASP A 65 0.76 -7.16 11.29
C ASP A 65 1.13 -7.74 9.93
N LEU A 66 1.16 -6.90 8.90
CA LEU A 66 1.59 -7.25 7.55
C LEU A 66 2.99 -6.71 7.31
N VAL A 67 3.80 -7.48 6.59
CA VAL A 67 5.19 -7.17 6.25
C VAL A 67 5.54 -7.70 4.86
N ASN A 68 6.49 -7.08 4.18
CA ASN A 68 7.01 -7.53 2.88
C ASN A 68 8.42 -8.14 3.00
N THR A 69 8.54 -9.31 3.63
CA THR A 69 9.83 -10.02 3.79
C THR A 69 10.37 -10.59 2.48
N LYS A 70 9.48 -10.99 1.56
CA LYS A 70 9.79 -11.67 0.29
C LYS A 70 10.32 -10.73 -0.79
N GLY A 71 10.36 -9.43 -0.53
CA GLY A 71 10.87 -8.42 -1.45
C GLY A 71 10.33 -7.03 -1.13
N PRO A 72 11.01 -5.96 -1.59
CA PRO A 72 10.52 -4.61 -1.39
C PRO A 72 9.22 -4.39 -2.16
N LEU A 73 8.34 -3.57 -1.59
CA LEU A 73 7.23 -2.95 -2.28
C LEU A 73 7.83 -1.91 -3.24
N LEU A 74 7.48 -1.98 -4.52
CA LEU A 74 7.99 -1.06 -5.52
C LEU A 74 6.91 -0.05 -5.87
N VAL A 75 7.23 1.23 -5.66
CA VAL A 75 6.40 2.35 -6.13
C VAL A 75 7.07 2.99 -7.33
N VAL A 76 6.34 3.11 -8.43
CA VAL A 76 6.81 3.69 -9.69
C VAL A 76 5.96 4.90 -10.02
N ILE A 77 6.61 6.05 -10.19
CA ILE A 77 5.96 7.30 -10.57
C ILE A 77 6.58 7.74 -11.90
N PRO A 78 5.85 7.66 -13.01
CA PRO A 78 6.33 8.17 -14.29
C PRO A 78 6.46 9.69 -14.21
N TRP A 79 7.49 10.24 -14.85
CA TRP A 79 7.67 11.68 -14.96
C TRP A 79 8.03 12.09 -16.38
N ARG A 80 7.71 13.32 -16.74
CA ARG A 80 8.15 13.95 -17.99
C ARG A 80 8.39 15.44 -17.82
N THR A 81 9.11 16.00 -18.77
CA THR A 81 9.36 17.44 -18.87
C THR A 81 8.75 18.02 -20.14
N CYS A 82 8.49 19.33 -20.15
CA CYS A 82 8.08 20.03 -21.37
C CYS A 82 9.11 19.90 -22.51
N GLY A 83 10.39 19.75 -22.17
CA GLY A 83 11.49 19.53 -23.12
C GLY A 83 11.56 18.11 -23.71
N GLY A 84 10.56 17.26 -23.46
CA GLY A 84 10.45 15.92 -24.07
C GLY A 84 11.24 14.82 -23.36
N LYS A 85 11.98 15.11 -22.29
CA LYS A 85 12.58 14.06 -21.44
C LYS A 85 11.50 13.39 -20.60
N ASN A 86 11.58 12.08 -20.46
CA ASN A 86 10.69 11.29 -19.62
C ASN A 86 11.45 10.17 -18.92
N GLY A 87 10.82 9.59 -17.90
CA GLY A 87 11.40 8.50 -17.14
C GLY A 87 10.51 8.07 -15.99
N THR A 88 11.11 7.45 -14.98
CA THR A 88 10.41 6.96 -13.79
C THR A 88 11.18 7.30 -12.53
N ILE A 89 10.44 7.62 -11.47
CA ILE A 89 10.93 7.61 -10.08
C ILE A 89 10.55 6.24 -9.52
N GLU A 90 11.52 5.50 -8.99
CA GLU A 90 11.31 4.19 -8.37
C GLU A 90 11.70 4.25 -6.89
N LEU A 91 10.76 3.87 -6.02
CA LEU A 91 10.96 3.74 -4.57
C LEU A 91 10.86 2.27 -4.19
N TYR A 92 11.92 1.73 -3.60
CA TYR A 92 11.95 0.36 -3.09
C TYR A 92 11.79 0.41 -1.58
N MET A 93 10.64 -0.05 -1.09
CA MET A 93 10.25 0.12 0.31
C MET A 93 10.11 -1.19 1.03
N ARG A 94 10.51 -1.22 2.30
CA ARG A 94 10.15 -2.24 3.29
C ARG A 94 9.17 -1.61 4.25
N ALA A 95 8.03 -2.26 4.47
CA ALA A 95 7.00 -1.74 5.33
C ALA A 95 6.51 -2.85 6.26
N ARG A 96 6.26 -2.47 7.51
CA ARG A 96 5.40 -3.21 8.43
C ARG A 96 4.24 -2.32 8.80
N VAL A 97 3.05 -2.85 8.64
CA VAL A 97 1.80 -2.14 8.89
C VAL A 97 0.89 -3.02 9.73
N THR A 98 0.26 -2.44 10.73
CA THR A 98 -0.77 -3.09 11.50
C THR A 98 -2.11 -2.76 10.88
N VAL A 99 -2.87 -3.78 10.49
CA VAL A 99 -4.22 -3.61 9.94
C VAL A 99 -5.23 -4.19 10.91
N THR A 100 -6.25 -3.40 11.23
CA THR A 100 -7.40 -3.88 12.01
C THR A 100 -8.58 -4.07 11.07
N PHE A 101 -9.18 -5.25 11.09
CA PHE A 101 -10.33 -5.64 10.31
C PHE A 101 -11.56 -5.72 11.20
N LYS A 102 -12.64 -5.05 10.81
CA LYS A 102 -13.96 -5.24 11.42
C LYS A 102 -14.61 -6.48 10.85
N VAL A 103 -15.05 -7.40 11.70
CA VAL A 103 -15.73 -8.63 11.28
C VAL A 103 -17.22 -8.44 11.49
N ALA A 104 -18.00 -8.41 10.40
CA ALA A 104 -19.45 -8.44 10.51
C ALA A 104 -19.91 -9.72 11.24
N ASP A 105 -20.72 -9.56 12.30
CA ASP A 105 -21.28 -10.68 13.04
C ASP A 105 -22.48 -11.25 12.26
N PRO A 106 -22.53 -12.55 11.94
CA PRO A 106 -23.66 -13.15 11.23
C PRO A 106 -24.99 -13.15 12.01
N THR A 107 -25.01 -12.62 13.24
CA THR A 107 -26.21 -12.54 14.09
C THR A 107 -27.05 -11.29 13.84
N VAL A 108 -26.61 -10.34 13.00
CA VAL A 108 -27.48 -9.25 12.53
C VAL A 108 -28.30 -9.78 11.35
N ILE A 109 -29.36 -10.51 11.69
CA ILE A 109 -30.43 -10.89 10.76
C ILE A 109 -31.18 -9.60 10.41
N THR A 110 -30.68 -8.84 9.44
CA THR A 110 -31.55 -8.02 8.61
C THR A 110 -32.21 -8.97 7.63
N ASN A 111 -33.52 -9.12 7.77
CA ASN A 111 -34.38 -9.87 6.85
C ASN A 111 -34.22 -9.33 5.43
N GLU A 112 -33.25 -9.85 4.68
CA GLU A 112 -33.25 -9.91 3.23
C GLU A 112 -32.03 -10.74 2.80
N THR A 113 -32.33 -11.79 2.06
CA THR A 113 -31.44 -12.74 1.40
C THR A 113 -30.11 -12.14 0.91
N LEU A 114 -29.04 -12.29 1.69
CA LEU A 114 -27.67 -12.14 1.19
C LEU A 114 -26.80 -13.25 1.79
N ASN A 115 -26.42 -14.17 0.92
CA ASN A 115 -25.44 -15.21 1.15
C ASN A 115 -24.13 -14.63 1.72
N GLU A 116 -23.67 -15.19 2.84
CA GLU A 116 -22.28 -15.50 3.25
C GLU A 116 -21.08 -14.58 2.92
N SER A 117 -21.23 -13.34 2.47
CA SER A 117 -20.10 -12.41 2.40
C SER A 117 -19.95 -11.71 3.75
N ARG A 118 -19.09 -12.28 4.62
CA ARG A 118 -18.61 -11.60 5.83
C ARG A 118 -17.90 -10.32 5.40
N MET A 119 -18.63 -9.20 5.34
CA MET A 119 -18.02 -7.91 4.99
C MET A 119 -16.95 -7.57 6.02
N ILE A 120 -15.73 -7.42 5.53
CA ILE A 120 -14.56 -7.07 6.32
C ILE A 120 -14.17 -5.67 5.90
N HIS A 121 -14.43 -4.73 6.80
CA HIS A 121 -13.97 -3.37 6.59
C HIS A 121 -12.61 -3.22 7.27
N PRO A 122 -11.52 -3.09 6.51
CA PRO A 122 -10.25 -2.68 7.09
C PRO A 122 -10.41 -1.26 7.66
N ASP A 123 -9.99 -1.09 8.91
CA ASP A 123 -9.66 0.23 9.43
C ASP A 123 -8.38 0.75 8.73
N VAL A 124 -8.06 2.02 8.94
CA VAL A 124 -6.86 2.63 8.36
C VAL A 124 -5.63 1.83 8.79
N PRO A 125 -4.85 1.25 7.85
CA PRO A 125 -3.58 0.60 8.17
C PRO A 125 -2.68 1.56 8.95
N GLN A 126 -2.15 1.11 10.08
CA GLN A 126 -1.25 1.91 10.91
C GLN A 126 0.20 1.52 10.58
N PRO A 127 1.02 2.43 10.03
CA PRO A 127 2.42 2.12 9.76
C PRO A 127 3.14 1.90 11.09
N VAL A 128 3.75 0.71 11.24
CA VAL A 128 4.66 0.41 12.36
C VAL A 128 6.07 0.85 12.00
N PHE A 129 6.48 0.55 10.77
CA PHE A 129 7.65 1.17 10.15
C PHE A 129 7.49 1.18 8.63
N VAL A 130 8.04 2.21 8.00
CA VAL A 130 8.33 2.23 6.56
C VAL A 130 9.78 2.66 6.37
N GLU A 131 10.52 1.87 5.61
CA GLU A 131 11.91 2.10 5.27
C GLU A 131 12.04 2.12 3.75
N VAL A 132 12.56 3.21 3.19
CA VAL A 132 12.85 3.30 1.75
C VAL A 132 14.31 2.89 1.54
N GLY A 133 14.50 1.64 1.11
CA GLY A 133 15.84 1.07 0.92
C GLY A 133 16.56 1.62 -0.31
N ALA A 134 15.82 2.06 -1.33
CA ALA A 134 16.42 2.71 -2.48
C ALA A 134 15.46 3.70 -3.17
N PHE A 135 16.05 4.81 -3.62
CA PHE A 135 15.44 5.79 -4.51
C PHE A 135 16.19 5.76 -5.85
N ARG A 136 15.49 5.62 -6.97
CA ARG A 136 16.09 5.67 -8.31
C ARG A 136 15.33 6.62 -9.21
N LEU A 137 16.07 7.46 -9.94
CA LEU A 137 15.52 8.32 -10.98
C LEU A 137 16.03 7.82 -12.34
N ARG A 138 15.14 7.26 -13.16
CA ARG A 138 15.42 6.85 -14.53
C ARG A 138 15.03 7.97 -15.51
N GLY A 139 15.68 7.99 -16.68
CA GLY A 139 15.38 8.95 -17.75
C GLY A 139 16.09 10.32 -17.65
N ALA A 140 16.69 10.63 -16.49
CA ALA A 140 17.39 11.90 -16.28
C ALA A 140 18.87 11.89 -16.74
N GLY A 141 19.40 10.72 -17.10
CA GLY A 141 20.83 10.48 -17.30
C GLY A 141 21.53 10.01 -16.03
N GLU A 142 22.68 9.34 -16.19
CA GLU A 142 23.37 8.61 -15.12
C GLU A 142 23.82 9.51 -13.96
N VAL A 143 24.34 10.70 -14.27
CA VAL A 143 24.81 11.67 -13.27
C VAL A 143 23.66 12.13 -12.38
N LEU A 144 22.54 12.57 -12.99
CA LEU A 144 21.36 13.01 -12.25
C LEU A 144 20.71 11.87 -11.46
N GLY A 145 20.68 10.65 -12.02
CA GLY A 145 20.23 9.47 -11.30
C GLY A 145 21.05 9.17 -10.04
N THR A 146 22.38 9.34 -10.13
CA THR A 146 23.29 9.15 -9.00
C THR A 146 23.08 10.22 -7.93
N VAL A 147 23.01 11.50 -8.33
CA VAL A 147 22.75 12.61 -7.39
C VAL A 147 21.43 12.40 -6.68
N ALA A 148 20.37 12.05 -7.39
CA ALA A 148 19.05 11.83 -6.81
C ALA A 148 19.05 10.65 -5.81
N SER A 149 19.77 9.56 -6.11
CA SER A 149 19.95 8.44 -5.19
C SER A 149 20.68 8.85 -3.89
N VAL A 150 21.74 9.68 -4.01
CA VAL A 150 22.46 10.21 -2.84
C VAL A 150 21.57 11.13 -2.02
N LEU A 151 20.84 12.05 -2.67
CA LEU A 151 19.90 12.94 -1.99
C LEU A 151 18.79 12.14 -1.28
N GLY A 152 18.25 11.10 -1.90
CA GLY A 152 17.27 10.22 -1.27
C GLY A 152 17.78 9.56 0.01
N ARG A 153 19.10 9.31 0.12
CA ARG A 153 19.74 8.80 1.34
C ARG A 153 20.02 9.89 2.38
N LEU A 154 20.32 11.12 1.94
CA LEU A 154 20.55 12.24 2.86
C LEU A 154 19.24 12.75 3.48
N PHE A 155 18.13 12.68 2.74
CA PHE A 155 16.81 13.12 3.17
C PHE A 155 15.89 11.95 3.56
N GLN A 156 16.43 10.96 4.27
CA GLN A 156 15.67 9.78 4.70
C GLN A 156 14.41 10.12 5.50
N GLY A 157 14.40 11.19 6.28
CA GLY A 157 13.21 11.64 7.03
C GLY A 157 12.03 11.99 6.11
N ILE A 158 12.27 12.82 5.10
CA ILE A 158 11.25 13.23 4.12
C ILE A 158 10.76 12.02 3.31
N VAL A 159 11.70 11.19 2.86
CA VAL A 159 11.39 10.00 2.07
C VAL A 159 10.59 8.98 2.88
N LYS A 160 10.88 8.85 4.18
CA LYS A 160 10.12 8.01 5.11
C LYS A 160 8.69 8.54 5.29
N GLU A 161 8.52 9.82 5.55
CA GLU A 161 7.20 10.45 5.74
C GLU A 161 6.31 10.25 4.50
N LEU A 162 6.86 10.50 3.30
CA LEU A 162 6.18 10.22 2.04
C LEU A 162 5.85 8.73 1.88
N GLY A 163 6.76 7.84 2.27
CA GLY A 163 6.54 6.40 2.23
C GLY A 163 5.40 5.95 3.15
N GLU A 164 5.32 6.50 4.37
CA GLU A 164 4.26 6.21 5.34
C GLU A 164 2.88 6.62 4.80
N GLU A 165 2.75 7.81 4.23
CA GLU A 165 1.51 8.26 3.61
C GLU A 165 1.13 7.37 2.42
N MET A 166 2.08 7.09 1.53
CA MET A 166 1.84 6.27 0.34
C MET A 166 1.39 4.86 0.70
N VAL A 167 2.01 4.21 1.69
CA VAL A 167 1.64 2.85 2.11
C VAL A 167 0.30 2.84 2.82
N THR A 168 0.05 3.79 3.73
CA THR A 168 -1.14 3.82 4.58
C THR A 168 -2.42 3.99 3.78
N TYR A 169 -2.49 5.04 2.95
CA TYR A 169 -3.70 5.33 2.20
C TYR A 169 -3.96 4.28 1.11
N ARG A 170 -2.92 3.76 0.47
CA ARG A 170 -3.08 2.86 -0.68
C ARG A 170 -3.38 1.44 -0.31
N LEU A 171 -2.76 0.95 0.76
CA LEU A 171 -3.10 -0.36 1.28
C LEU A 171 -4.56 -0.36 1.75
N ARG A 172 -5.06 0.75 2.29
CA ARG A 172 -6.49 0.89 2.63
C ARG A 172 -7.39 0.77 1.41
N ASP A 173 -7.08 1.51 0.33
CA ASP A 173 -7.87 1.49 -0.91
C ASP A 173 -7.95 0.06 -1.48
N VAL A 174 -6.81 -0.61 -1.62
CA VAL A 174 -6.73 -1.97 -2.15
C VAL A 174 -7.44 -2.98 -1.24
N LEU A 175 -7.26 -2.89 0.08
CA LEU A 175 -7.97 -3.79 1.01
C LEU A 175 -9.49 -3.56 1.01
N ASN A 176 -9.95 -2.33 0.79
CA ASN A 176 -11.38 -2.05 0.64
C ASN A 176 -11.93 -2.67 -0.66
N GLU A 177 -11.21 -2.56 -1.77
CA GLU A 177 -11.60 -3.18 -3.05
C GLU A 177 -11.79 -4.70 -2.90
N ILE A 178 -10.88 -5.36 -2.17
CA ILE A 178 -10.94 -6.82 -1.93
C ILE A 178 -12.00 -7.19 -0.89
N GLY A 179 -12.23 -6.36 0.14
CA GLY A 179 -13.19 -6.61 1.21
C GLY A 179 -14.67 -6.60 0.77
N HIS A 180 -14.95 -6.19 -0.47
CA HIS A 180 -16.28 -6.17 -1.08
C HIS A 180 -16.56 -7.35 -2.03
N THR A 181 -15.58 -8.22 -2.28
CA THR A 181 -15.73 -9.50 -3.01
C THR A 181 -15.96 -10.67 -2.07
#